data_AF-A0AA42NTJ4-F1
#
_entry.id   AF-A0AA42NTJ4-F1
#
_cell.length_a   1.000
_cell.length_b   1.000
_cell.length_c   1.000
_cell.angle_alpha   90.00
_cell.angle_beta   90.00
_cell.angle_gamma   90.00
#
_symmetry.space_group_name_H-M   'P 1'
#
loop_
_entity.id
_entity.type
_entity.pdbx_description
1 polymer ?
#
loop_
_entity_poly.entity_id
_entity_poly.type
_entity_poly.pdbx_seq_one_letter_code
_entity_poly.pdbx_strand_id
1 'polypeptide(L)'
;MKRHLLGGMVGLLAVSNTLAVQPYDVFDLHFVIITPNPLAQSFVTKEQLKKEVDILNTYFVKEDRSPIIKFRYKSASFYRDIKNSTCSFVALNSGTKVYDSEVWATYFNQCIDLKVKDPNAINVYIYDSYTLKQGFKNRDGHGKRNGNQPFIFLDWERLNHNVQAPEEHEMGHAFGLNHFCALGANPNSSTNIMSSSCIGGSTGKRDMGFNAEQVKTILHNASLIKSKLAKQ
;
A
#
# COMPACT_ATOMS: atom_id res chain seq x y z
N MET A 1 9.87 -6.84 -80.71
CA MET A 1 10.61 -7.59 -79.66
C MET A 1 10.50 -6.85 -78.33
N LYS A 2 10.26 -7.61 -77.26
CA LYS A 2 10.36 -7.28 -75.81
C LYS A 2 9.25 -6.43 -75.14
N ARG A 3 8.41 -7.18 -74.42
CA ARG A 3 7.63 -6.79 -73.23
C ARG A 3 8.56 -6.36 -72.08
N HIS A 4 8.10 -5.46 -71.21
CA HIS A 4 8.33 -5.60 -69.77
C HIS A 4 7.14 -5.04 -68.98
N LEU A 5 6.53 -5.93 -68.18
CA LEU A 5 5.64 -5.63 -67.08
C LEU A 5 6.45 -5.02 -65.92
N LEU A 6 5.95 -3.95 -65.30
CA LEU A 6 6.30 -3.59 -63.93
C LEU A 6 5.10 -3.90 -63.03
N GLY A 7 5.25 -4.93 -62.20
CA GLY A 7 4.35 -5.25 -61.11
C GLY A 7 4.56 -4.28 -59.95
N GLY A 8 3.48 -3.63 -59.53
CA GLY A 8 3.43 -2.83 -58.31
C GLY A 8 3.46 -3.75 -57.09
N MET A 9 4.50 -3.61 -56.26
CA MET A 9 4.64 -4.32 -55.00
C MET A 9 4.00 -3.44 -53.91
N VAL A 10 2.81 -3.84 -53.46
CA VAL A 10 2.15 -3.23 -52.29
C VAL A 10 2.86 -3.75 -51.04
N GLY A 11 3.66 -2.88 -50.42
CA GLY A 11 4.27 -3.14 -49.12
C GLY A 11 3.23 -3.05 -48.01
N LEU A 12 2.80 -4.19 -47.49
CA LEU A 12 2.03 -4.29 -46.25
C LEU A 12 2.97 -3.95 -45.08
N LEU A 13 2.82 -2.76 -44.48
CA LEU A 13 3.47 -2.42 -43.21
C LEU A 13 2.74 -3.15 -42.08
N ALA A 14 3.33 -4.25 -41.61
CA ALA A 14 2.91 -4.90 -40.37
C ALA A 14 3.28 -4.01 -39.19
N VAL A 15 2.29 -3.37 -38.58
CA VAL A 15 2.46 -2.65 -37.31
C VAL A 15 2.45 -3.67 -36.19
N SER A 16 3.63 -4.15 -35.82
CA SER A 16 3.80 -5.02 -34.65
C SER A 16 3.55 -4.21 -33.38
N ASN A 17 2.36 -4.37 -32.79
CA ASN A 17 2.06 -3.93 -31.44
C ASN A 17 2.87 -4.77 -30.44
N THR A 18 4.14 -4.41 -30.22
CA THR A 18 4.86 -4.88 -29.04
C THR A 18 4.22 -4.20 -27.83
N LEU A 19 3.37 -4.93 -27.12
CA LEU A 19 2.97 -4.58 -25.76
C LEU A 19 4.26 -4.37 -24.96
N ALA A 20 4.57 -3.13 -24.61
CA ALA A 20 5.73 -2.82 -23.79
C ALA A 20 5.62 -3.65 -22.51
N VAL A 21 6.57 -4.56 -22.30
CA VAL A 21 6.66 -5.33 -21.06
C VAL A 21 6.84 -4.31 -19.95
N GLN A 22 5.82 -4.16 -19.11
CA GLN A 22 5.91 -3.27 -17.95
C GLN A 22 7.05 -3.81 -17.07
N PRO A 23 8.07 -2.99 -16.73
CA PRO A 23 9.25 -3.47 -16.00
C PRO A 23 8.97 -3.74 -14.52
N TYR A 24 7.72 -3.63 -14.09
CA TYR A 24 7.28 -3.76 -12.71
C TYR A 24 5.89 -4.40 -12.61
N ASP A 25 5.65 -5.08 -11.50
CA ASP A 25 4.32 -5.57 -11.13
C ASP A 25 3.42 -4.42 -10.67
N VAL A 26 2.12 -4.57 -10.91
CA VAL A 26 1.08 -3.63 -10.45
C VAL A 26 0.13 -4.35 -9.50
N PHE A 27 -0.09 -3.78 -8.32
CA PHE A 27 -1.01 -4.30 -7.31
C PHE A 27 -2.26 -3.42 -7.19
N ASP A 28 -3.42 -4.07 -7.20
CA ASP A 28 -4.68 -3.39 -6.91
C ASP A 28 -4.83 -3.13 -5.42
N LEU A 29 -5.33 -1.93 -5.07
CA LEU A 29 -5.63 -1.51 -3.71
C LEU A 29 -7.15 -1.42 -3.51
N HIS A 30 -7.64 -2.11 -2.47
CA HIS A 30 -9.00 -1.97 -1.96
C HIS A 30 -8.97 -1.18 -0.65
N PHE A 31 -9.55 0.00 -0.66
CA PHE A 31 -9.59 0.86 0.53
C PHE A 31 -10.86 0.66 1.34
N VAL A 32 -10.74 0.62 2.66
CA VAL A 32 -11.90 0.44 3.54
C VAL A 32 -11.80 1.41 4.71
N ILE A 33 -12.77 2.31 4.80
CA ILE A 33 -12.86 3.29 5.89
C ILE A 33 -13.64 2.63 7.02
N ILE A 34 -12.94 2.25 8.08
CA ILE A 34 -13.54 1.51 9.21
C ILE A 34 -13.90 2.44 10.39
N THR A 35 -13.66 3.75 10.30
CA THR A 35 -13.89 4.69 11.42
C THR A 35 -15.27 5.36 11.41
N PRO A 36 -15.98 5.40 12.56
CA PRO A 36 -17.17 6.23 12.74
C PRO A 36 -16.84 7.72 12.93
N ASN A 37 -15.56 8.12 13.02
CA ASN A 37 -15.19 9.52 13.23
C ASN A 37 -15.73 10.39 12.08
N PRO A 38 -16.59 11.39 12.35
CA PRO A 38 -17.21 12.20 11.31
C PRO A 38 -16.21 13.06 10.54
N LEU A 39 -15.11 13.49 11.16
CA LEU A 39 -14.05 14.25 10.49
C LEU A 39 -13.36 13.37 9.44
N ALA A 40 -12.95 12.17 9.84
CA ALA A 40 -12.38 11.18 8.93
C ALA A 40 -13.36 10.85 7.79
N GLN A 41 -14.64 10.61 8.08
CA GLN A 41 -15.65 10.32 7.07
C GLN A 41 -15.88 11.48 6.08
N SER A 42 -15.70 12.73 6.52
CA SER A 42 -15.82 13.90 5.66
C SER A 42 -14.58 14.14 4.79
N PHE A 43 -13.40 13.82 5.33
CA PHE A 43 -12.11 14.08 4.71
C PHE A 43 -11.72 12.98 3.71
N VAL A 44 -11.96 11.72 4.05
CA VAL A 44 -11.58 10.57 3.23
C VAL A 44 -12.62 10.39 2.12
N THR A 45 -12.34 10.95 0.95
CA THR A 45 -13.14 10.79 -0.28
C THR A 45 -12.48 9.82 -1.25
N LYS A 46 -13.17 9.41 -2.33
CA LYS A 46 -12.55 8.57 -3.37
C LYS A 46 -11.36 9.26 -4.03
N GLU A 47 -11.45 10.56 -4.23
CA GLU A 47 -10.39 11.41 -4.78
C GLU A 47 -9.18 11.43 -3.84
N GLN A 48 -9.42 11.56 -2.54
CA GLN A 48 -8.36 11.47 -1.53
C GLN A 48 -7.67 10.11 -1.58
N LEU A 49 -8.41 9.00 -1.66
CA LEU A 49 -7.83 7.66 -1.74
C LEU A 49 -7.00 7.44 -3.01
N LYS A 50 -7.43 8.00 -4.15
CA LYS A 50 -6.62 7.98 -5.38
C LYS A 50 -5.31 8.75 -5.20
N LYS A 51 -5.36 9.90 -4.53
CA LYS A 51 -4.16 10.66 -4.18
C LYS A 51 -3.19 9.87 -3.30
N GLU A 52 -3.69 9.06 -2.37
CA GLU A 52 -2.82 8.15 -1.59
C GLU A 52 -2.13 7.10 -2.47
N VAL A 53 -2.80 6.60 -3.52
CA VAL A 53 -2.16 5.72 -4.50
C VAL A 53 -1.04 6.46 -5.25
N ASP A 54 -1.26 7.72 -5.61
CA ASP A 54 -0.24 8.53 -6.30
C ASP A 54 0.97 8.82 -5.40
N ILE A 55 0.72 9.12 -4.12
CA ILE A 55 1.76 9.26 -3.08
C ILE A 55 2.56 7.97 -2.98
N LEU A 56 1.89 6.84 -2.78
CA LEU A 56 2.57 5.55 -2.65
C LEU A 56 3.39 5.23 -3.90
N ASN A 57 2.86 5.50 -5.10
CA ASN A 57 3.61 5.32 -6.35
C ASN A 57 4.79 6.28 -6.54
N THR A 58 4.78 7.42 -5.85
CA THR A 58 5.84 8.43 -5.86
C THR A 58 6.99 8.04 -4.93
N TYR A 59 6.69 7.45 -3.77
CA TYR A 59 7.66 7.20 -2.70
C TYR A 59 8.01 5.73 -2.46
N PHE A 60 7.23 4.77 -2.97
CA PHE A 60 7.57 3.34 -2.93
C PHE A 60 8.59 2.98 -4.03
N VAL A 61 9.79 3.52 -3.88
CA VAL A 61 10.85 3.53 -4.90
C VAL A 61 12.19 3.11 -4.31
N LYS A 62 13.15 2.78 -5.18
CA LYS A 62 14.54 2.56 -4.77
C LYS A 62 15.20 3.88 -4.38
N GLU A 63 16.41 3.82 -3.82
CA GLU A 63 17.20 5.01 -3.49
C GLU A 63 17.48 5.93 -4.69
N ASP A 64 17.56 5.38 -5.91
CA ASP A 64 17.70 6.15 -7.15
C ASP A 64 16.37 6.72 -7.70
N ARG A 65 15.29 6.60 -6.92
CA ARG A 65 13.90 6.99 -7.27
C ARG A 65 13.26 6.18 -8.40
N SER A 66 13.92 5.15 -8.93
CA SER A 66 13.30 4.25 -9.90
C SER A 66 12.22 3.38 -9.23
N PRO A 67 11.14 3.04 -9.93
CA PRO A 67 10.06 2.24 -9.37
C PRO A 67 10.51 0.81 -9.08
N ILE A 68 9.93 0.22 -8.03
CA ILE A 68 10.10 -1.21 -7.69
C ILE A 68 8.88 -1.99 -8.18
N ILE A 69 7.71 -1.56 -7.72
CA ILE A 69 6.36 -2.01 -8.12
C ILE A 69 5.47 -0.77 -8.24
N LYS A 70 4.25 -0.94 -8.74
CA LYS A 70 3.23 0.11 -8.76
C LYS A 70 1.93 -0.36 -8.13
N PHE A 71 1.11 0.60 -7.77
CA PHE A 71 -0.19 0.40 -7.17
C PHE A 71 -1.27 1.06 -8.00
N ARG A 72 -2.47 0.49 -7.98
CA ARG A 72 -3.64 1.00 -8.68
C ARG A 72 -4.83 1.02 -7.75
N TYR A 73 -5.56 2.13 -7.74
CA TYR A 73 -6.85 2.18 -7.07
C TYR A 73 -7.83 1.22 -7.75
N LYS A 74 -8.37 0.25 -7.02
CA LYS A 74 -9.39 -0.68 -7.53
C LYS A 74 -10.79 -0.29 -7.05
N SER A 75 -10.96 -0.14 -5.74
CA SER A 75 -12.27 0.12 -5.14
C SER A 75 -12.13 0.68 -3.74
N ALA A 76 -13.23 1.20 -3.21
CA ALA A 76 -13.32 1.61 -1.81
C ALA A 76 -14.70 1.33 -1.21
N SER A 77 -14.73 1.02 0.08
CA SER A 77 -15.94 0.91 0.89
C SER A 77 -15.88 1.88 2.06
N PHE A 78 -16.96 2.64 2.28
CA PHE A 78 -17.01 3.64 3.33
C PHE A 78 -17.71 3.10 4.57
N TYR A 79 -17.42 3.68 5.74
CA TYR A 79 -17.94 3.21 7.03
C TYR A 79 -19.45 3.00 7.01
N ARG A 80 -20.21 3.91 6.39
CA ARG A 80 -21.67 3.79 6.25
C ARG A 80 -22.12 2.51 5.55
N ASP A 81 -21.35 1.99 4.62
CA ASP A 81 -21.66 0.81 3.81
C ASP A 81 -21.30 -0.50 4.52
N ILE A 82 -20.38 -0.45 5.48
CA ILE A 82 -19.81 -1.62 6.15
C ILE A 82 -20.06 -1.68 7.66
N LYS A 83 -20.59 -0.62 8.28
CA LYS A 83 -20.79 -0.55 9.74
C LYS A 83 -21.65 -1.68 10.33
N ASN A 84 -22.48 -2.31 9.50
CA ASN A 84 -23.33 -3.45 9.89
C ASN A 84 -22.77 -4.80 9.42
N SER A 85 -21.53 -4.83 8.92
CA SER A 85 -20.85 -6.07 8.53
C SER A 85 -20.65 -6.97 9.74
N THR A 86 -20.73 -8.28 9.51
CA THR A 86 -20.42 -9.29 10.52
C THR A 86 -18.91 -9.49 10.70
N CYS A 87 -18.07 -8.86 9.88
CA CYS A 87 -16.63 -8.90 10.08
C CYS A 87 -16.24 -8.14 11.35
N SER A 88 -15.80 -8.88 12.38
CA SER A 88 -15.31 -8.34 13.66
C SER A 88 -14.28 -7.23 13.51
N PHE A 89 -13.55 -7.27 12.41
CA PHE A 89 -12.61 -6.27 11.93
C PHE A 89 -13.19 -4.84 11.87
N VAL A 90 -14.46 -4.68 11.47
CA VAL A 90 -15.15 -3.38 11.42
C VAL A 90 -15.52 -2.90 12.83
N ALA A 91 -15.91 -3.83 13.71
CA ALA A 91 -16.29 -3.52 15.09
C ALA A 91 -15.09 -3.13 15.98
N LEU A 92 -13.85 -3.44 15.57
CA LEU A 92 -12.65 -3.04 16.31
C LEU A 92 -12.44 -1.54 16.36
N ASN A 93 -12.96 -0.81 15.37
CA ASN A 93 -12.67 0.60 15.21
C ASN A 93 -13.79 1.53 15.69
N SER A 94 -14.80 0.99 16.38
CA SER A 94 -15.82 1.75 17.09
C SER A 94 -15.47 2.01 18.56
N GLY A 95 -14.20 1.98 18.96
CA GLY A 95 -13.84 2.11 20.38
C GLY A 95 -12.36 2.21 20.71
N THR A 96 -12.05 1.97 21.99
CA THR A 96 -10.74 2.14 22.64
C THR A 96 -9.86 0.89 22.56
N LYS A 97 -10.00 0.09 21.49
CA LYS A 97 -9.23 -1.16 21.37
C LYS A 97 -7.84 -0.88 20.84
N VAL A 98 -6.84 -1.31 21.59
CA VAL A 98 -5.43 -1.21 21.20
C VAL A 98 -5.16 -2.21 20.07
N TYR A 99 -4.35 -1.79 19.11
CA TYR A 99 -3.88 -2.65 18.02
C TYR A 99 -3.15 -3.89 18.55
N ASP A 100 -3.45 -5.04 17.95
CA ASP A 100 -2.73 -6.30 18.15
C ASP A 100 -2.59 -7.01 16.81
N SER A 101 -1.35 -7.22 16.37
CA SER A 101 -1.03 -7.72 15.03
C SER A 101 -1.57 -9.13 14.74
N GLU A 102 -1.67 -10.00 15.75
CA GLU A 102 -2.14 -11.39 15.55
C GLU A 102 -3.65 -11.49 15.64
N VAL A 103 -4.26 -10.76 16.58
CA VAL A 103 -5.72 -10.66 16.69
C VAL A 103 -6.32 -10.03 15.43
N TRP A 104 -5.72 -8.95 14.93
CA TRP A 104 -6.22 -8.26 13.73
C TRP A 104 -6.03 -9.10 12.47
N ALA A 105 -4.92 -9.85 12.35
CA ALA A 105 -4.73 -10.81 11.28
C ALA A 105 -5.77 -11.93 11.32
N THR A 106 -6.10 -12.43 12.50
CA THR A 106 -7.15 -13.44 12.70
C THR A 106 -8.49 -12.93 12.18
N TYR A 107 -8.90 -11.73 12.57
CA TYR A 107 -10.17 -11.15 12.10
C TYR A 107 -10.17 -10.83 10.61
N PHE A 108 -9.05 -10.35 10.05
CA PHE A 108 -8.90 -10.17 8.61
C PHE A 108 -9.11 -11.50 7.87
N ASN A 109 -8.47 -12.58 8.34
CA ASN A 109 -8.54 -13.89 7.71
C ASN A 109 -9.96 -14.48 7.78
N GLN A 110 -10.67 -14.28 8.89
CA GLN A 110 -12.05 -14.75 9.08
C GLN A 110 -13.11 -13.92 8.34
N CYS A 111 -12.79 -12.68 7.95
CA CYS A 111 -13.75 -11.82 7.27
C CYS A 111 -14.08 -12.36 5.87
N ILE A 112 -15.37 -12.47 5.55
CA ILE A 112 -15.86 -12.92 4.23
C ILE A 112 -16.68 -11.85 3.51
N ASP A 113 -16.89 -10.69 4.15
CA ASP A 113 -17.59 -9.57 3.53
C ASP A 113 -16.67 -8.90 2.50
N LEU A 114 -17.03 -9.02 1.23
CA LEU A 114 -16.24 -8.49 0.11
C LEU A 114 -16.17 -6.97 0.08
N LYS A 115 -17.03 -6.26 0.82
CA LYS A 115 -16.91 -4.81 1.02
C LYS A 115 -15.83 -4.46 2.04
N VAL A 116 -15.45 -5.39 2.92
CA VAL A 116 -14.45 -5.18 3.98
C VAL A 116 -13.12 -5.82 3.61
N LYS A 117 -13.14 -6.90 2.83
CA LYS A 117 -11.92 -7.55 2.35
C LYS A 117 -12.11 -7.99 0.90
N ASP A 118 -11.33 -7.41 0.01
CA ASP A 118 -11.17 -7.88 -1.36
C ASP A 118 -10.04 -8.92 -1.40
N PRO A 119 -10.33 -10.19 -1.73
CA PRO A 119 -9.32 -11.24 -1.72
C PRO A 119 -8.28 -11.08 -2.85
N ASN A 120 -8.58 -10.25 -3.85
CA ASN A 120 -7.80 -10.04 -5.07
C ASN A 120 -7.16 -8.64 -5.10
N ALA A 121 -6.96 -8.04 -3.93
CA ALA A 121 -6.30 -6.75 -3.76
C ALA A 121 -5.50 -6.72 -2.45
N ILE A 122 -4.57 -5.78 -2.34
CA ILE A 122 -4.01 -5.39 -1.05
C ILE A 122 -5.07 -4.54 -0.36
N ASN A 123 -5.41 -4.89 0.88
CA ASN A 123 -6.46 -4.20 1.62
C ASN A 123 -5.86 -3.08 2.47
N VAL A 124 -6.34 -1.86 2.28
CA VAL A 124 -5.85 -0.65 2.95
C VAL A 124 -6.98 -0.11 3.84
N TYR A 125 -6.77 -0.15 5.14
CA TYR A 125 -7.78 0.23 6.11
C TYR A 125 -7.49 1.62 6.67
N ILE A 126 -8.45 2.53 6.51
CA ILE A 126 -8.37 3.88 7.08
C ILE A 126 -9.13 3.87 8.40
N TYR A 127 -8.42 4.19 9.48
CA TYR A 127 -8.93 4.06 10.85
C TYR A 127 -8.56 5.27 11.72
N ASP A 128 -9.04 5.27 12.96
CA ASP A 128 -8.78 6.33 13.95
C ASP A 128 -8.01 5.68 15.09
N SER A 129 -6.69 5.85 15.07
CA SER A 129 -5.76 5.07 15.86
C SER A 129 -5.90 5.37 17.34
N TYR A 130 -5.90 4.33 18.17
CA TYR A 130 -6.09 4.45 19.61
C TYR A 130 -5.01 3.70 20.41
N THR A 131 -4.45 4.37 21.42
CA THR A 131 -3.65 3.72 22.47
C THR A 131 -4.12 4.13 23.86
N LEU A 132 -3.81 3.33 24.89
CA LEU A 132 -4.11 3.70 26.27
C LEU A 132 -3.39 4.99 26.71
N LYS A 133 -2.22 5.29 26.13
CA LYS A 133 -1.40 6.45 26.51
C LYS A 133 -1.86 7.74 25.85
N GLN A 134 -2.25 7.70 24.57
CA GLN A 134 -2.54 8.90 23.77
C GLN A 134 -4.01 9.02 23.38
N GLY A 135 -4.83 7.99 23.65
CA GLY A 135 -6.18 7.91 23.12
C GLY A 135 -6.19 8.00 21.60
N PHE A 136 -7.20 8.68 21.06
CA PHE A 136 -7.32 9.01 19.62
C PHE A 136 -6.36 10.12 19.13
N LYS A 137 -5.38 10.53 19.95
CA LYS A 137 -4.26 11.36 19.48
C LYS A 137 -3.11 10.49 18.95
N ASN A 138 -3.21 9.17 19.08
CA ASN A 138 -2.28 8.27 18.44
C ASN A 138 -2.45 8.36 16.93
N ARG A 139 -1.36 8.25 16.18
CA ARG A 139 -1.39 8.33 14.71
C ARG A 139 -0.61 7.18 14.08
N ASP A 140 -0.53 6.03 14.74
CA ASP A 140 0.26 4.94 14.18
C ASP A 140 -0.42 4.33 12.96
N GLY A 141 0.41 3.77 12.08
CA GLY A 141 -0.01 2.87 11.02
C GLY A 141 0.53 1.46 11.32
N HIS A 142 -0.01 0.47 10.62
CA HIS A 142 0.44 -0.91 10.76
C HIS A 142 0.36 -1.67 9.43
N GLY A 143 1.45 -2.31 9.01
CA GLY A 143 1.46 -3.23 7.87
C GLY A 143 1.71 -4.68 8.28
N LYS A 144 1.06 -5.62 7.57
CA LYS A 144 1.31 -7.05 7.75
C LYS A 144 1.25 -7.79 6.41
N ARG A 145 2.26 -8.62 6.14
CA ARG A 145 2.29 -9.51 4.96
C ARG A 145 1.21 -10.61 4.98
N ASN A 146 0.86 -11.08 6.18
CA ASN A 146 -0.24 -12.02 6.45
C ASN A 146 -0.35 -13.20 5.45
N GLY A 147 0.63 -14.09 5.44
CA GLY A 147 0.60 -15.27 4.57
C GLY A 147 0.51 -14.97 3.07
N ASN A 148 1.11 -13.85 2.63
CA ASN A 148 1.06 -13.30 1.27
C ASN A 148 -0.29 -12.69 0.86
N GLN A 149 -1.20 -12.47 1.82
CA GLN A 149 -2.42 -11.68 1.61
C GLN A 149 -2.32 -10.41 2.46
N PRO A 150 -1.53 -9.43 2.00
CA PRO A 150 -1.16 -8.29 2.80
C PRO A 150 -2.35 -7.37 3.09
N PHE A 151 -2.26 -6.70 4.24
CA PHE A 151 -3.10 -5.56 4.58
C PHE A 151 -2.28 -4.50 5.31
N ILE A 152 -2.73 -3.27 5.23
CA ILE A 152 -2.18 -2.15 6.00
C ILE A 152 -3.28 -1.33 6.67
N PHE A 153 -2.94 -0.63 7.73
CA PHE A 153 -3.76 0.35 8.42
C PHE A 153 -3.05 1.69 8.41
N LEU A 154 -3.80 2.72 8.08
CA LEU A 154 -3.32 4.10 8.08
C LEU A 154 -4.28 4.93 8.90
N ASP A 155 -3.74 5.60 9.92
CA ASP A 155 -4.49 6.61 10.64
C ASP A 155 -4.90 7.74 9.68
N TRP A 156 -6.17 8.14 9.74
CA TRP A 156 -6.72 9.10 8.80
C TRP A 156 -6.05 10.49 8.88
N GLU A 157 -5.50 10.88 10.05
CA GLU A 157 -4.81 12.17 10.21
C GLU A 157 -3.47 12.21 9.48
N ARG A 158 -2.91 11.05 9.11
CA ARG A 158 -1.61 10.94 8.44
C ARG A 158 -1.65 10.80 6.93
N LEU A 159 -2.85 10.72 6.36
CA LEU A 159 -3.05 10.75 4.93
C LEU A 159 -2.50 12.05 4.32
N ASN A 160 -2.23 12.03 3.02
CA ASN A 160 -1.47 13.04 2.28
C ASN A 160 0.04 13.06 2.56
N HIS A 161 0.62 12.00 3.14
CA HIS A 161 2.05 11.98 3.45
C HIS A 161 2.48 13.18 4.33
N ASN A 162 1.58 13.70 5.15
CA ASN A 162 1.84 14.94 5.90
C ASN A 162 2.75 14.72 7.12
N VAL A 163 2.91 13.46 7.57
CA VAL A 163 3.68 13.08 8.76
C VAL A 163 4.42 11.76 8.52
N GLN A 164 5.74 11.84 8.29
CA GLN A 164 6.69 10.71 8.34
C GLN A 164 6.33 9.50 7.43
N ALA A 165 5.85 9.76 6.21
CA ALA A 165 5.77 8.73 5.16
C ALA A 165 5.06 7.41 5.57
N PRO A 166 3.83 7.45 6.11
CA PRO A 166 3.16 6.26 6.63
C PRO A 166 2.87 5.24 5.51
N GLU A 167 2.47 5.70 4.33
CA GLU A 167 1.92 4.85 3.29
C GLU A 167 2.94 3.82 2.83
N GLU A 168 4.13 4.28 2.40
CA GLU A 168 5.20 3.40 1.96
C GLU A 168 5.88 2.62 3.09
N HIS A 169 5.89 3.15 4.32
CA HIS A 169 6.46 2.46 5.48
C HIS A 169 5.64 1.22 5.83
N GLU A 170 4.31 1.38 5.98
CA GLU A 170 3.42 0.26 6.27
C GLU A 170 3.34 -0.70 5.09
N MET A 171 3.38 -0.17 3.86
CA MET A 171 3.48 -1.03 2.68
C MET A 171 4.80 -1.83 2.68
N GLY A 172 5.91 -1.25 3.13
CA GLY A 172 7.17 -1.98 3.32
C GLY A 172 7.01 -3.19 4.25
N HIS A 173 6.31 -3.03 5.37
CA HIS A 173 5.96 -4.15 6.26
C HIS A 173 5.05 -5.18 5.57
N ALA A 174 4.10 -4.72 4.76
CA ALA A 174 3.22 -5.58 3.97
C ALA A 174 4.00 -6.44 2.94
N PHE A 175 5.14 -5.95 2.47
CA PHE A 175 6.09 -6.66 1.61
C PHE A 175 7.23 -7.36 2.38
N GLY A 176 7.11 -7.48 3.71
CA GLY A 176 7.98 -8.30 4.55
C GLY A 176 9.26 -7.62 5.04
N LEU A 177 9.32 -6.28 4.99
CA LEU A 177 10.42 -5.54 5.57
C LEU A 177 10.24 -5.36 7.08
N ASN A 178 11.35 -5.31 7.80
CA ASN A 178 11.40 -4.94 9.22
C ASN A 178 11.84 -3.48 9.37
N HIS A 179 11.67 -2.93 10.57
CA HIS A 179 12.25 -1.63 10.91
C HIS A 179 13.75 -1.59 10.67
N PHE A 180 14.22 -0.44 10.21
CA PHE A 180 15.62 -0.08 10.06
C PHE A 180 16.01 0.93 11.16
N CYS A 181 17.20 0.78 11.74
CA CYS A 181 17.70 1.73 12.74
C CYS A 181 18.73 2.66 12.07
N ALA A 182 18.35 3.92 11.85
CA ALA A 182 19.23 4.93 11.28
C ALA A 182 20.10 5.56 12.39
N LEU A 183 21.22 4.91 12.70
CA LEU A 183 22.16 5.37 13.72
C LEU A 183 22.70 6.77 13.39
N GLY A 184 22.73 7.64 14.40
CA GLY A 184 23.16 9.04 14.27
C GLY A 184 22.14 9.97 13.60
N ALA A 185 21.00 9.45 13.11
CA ALA A 185 19.96 10.28 12.54
C ALA A 185 19.22 11.06 13.65
N ASN A 186 18.87 12.31 13.33
CA ASN A 186 17.96 13.13 14.12
C ASN A 186 16.61 13.27 13.38
N PRO A 187 15.58 13.87 14.00
CA PRO A 187 14.26 13.98 13.37
C PRO A 187 14.22 14.68 12.01
N ASN A 188 15.24 15.48 11.66
CA ASN A 188 15.33 16.20 10.39
C ASN A 188 16.28 15.54 9.37
N SER A 189 16.95 14.45 9.74
CA SER A 189 17.82 13.69 8.85
C SER A 189 16.99 13.02 7.75
N SER A 190 17.51 13.03 6.52
CA SER A 190 17.02 12.12 5.48
C SER A 190 17.36 10.69 5.86
N THR A 191 16.39 9.80 5.74
CA THR A 191 16.48 8.43 6.24
C THR A 191 15.77 7.45 5.32
N ASN A 192 16.11 6.17 5.46
CA ASN A 192 15.43 5.07 4.79
C ASN A 192 13.94 5.05 5.13
N ILE A 193 13.09 4.62 4.19
CA ILE A 193 11.64 4.52 4.41
C ILE A 193 11.30 3.70 5.65
N MET A 194 12.02 2.60 5.90
CA MET A 194 11.78 1.71 7.04
C MET A 194 12.37 2.20 8.36
N SER A 195 12.95 3.40 8.41
CA SER A 195 13.57 3.92 9.62
C SER A 195 12.58 4.05 10.77
N SER A 196 12.93 3.51 11.94
CA SER A 196 12.13 3.61 13.16
C SER A 196 12.95 4.16 14.32
N SER A 197 12.26 4.59 15.39
CA SER A 197 12.94 5.07 16.60
C SER A 197 13.67 3.90 17.26
N CYS A 198 14.97 4.09 17.53
CA CYS A 198 15.84 3.08 18.12
C CYS A 198 16.90 3.77 18.99
N ILE A 199 17.62 2.99 19.82
CA ILE A 199 18.70 3.54 20.64
C ILE A 199 19.79 4.09 19.72
N GLY A 200 20.05 5.40 19.83
CA GLY A 200 21.05 6.10 19.02
C GLY A 200 20.61 6.43 17.59
N GLY A 201 19.33 6.29 17.26
CA GLY A 201 18.78 6.64 15.95
C GLY A 201 17.39 7.24 16.01
N SER A 202 16.93 7.74 14.87
CA SER A 202 15.63 8.41 14.71
C SER A 202 14.87 7.86 13.51
N THR A 203 13.55 8.04 13.51
CA THR A 203 12.71 7.86 12.31
C THR A 203 13.21 8.74 11.17
N GLY A 204 13.66 9.96 11.47
CA GLY A 204 14.03 10.97 10.48
C GLY A 204 12.86 11.35 9.57
N LYS A 205 13.18 11.77 8.35
CA LYS A 205 12.20 12.18 7.33
C LYS A 205 11.60 11.02 6.53
N ARG A 206 12.26 9.85 6.49
CA ARG A 206 11.86 8.68 5.68
C ARG A 206 11.65 9.06 4.22
N ASP A 207 12.66 9.63 3.57
CA ASP A 207 12.59 10.23 2.23
C ASP A 207 13.57 9.61 1.22
N MET A 208 14.47 8.71 1.65
CA MET A 208 15.54 8.18 0.79
C MET A 208 15.11 7.05 -0.15
N GLY A 209 13.96 6.40 0.05
CA GLY A 209 13.60 5.18 -0.68
C GLY A 209 14.16 3.89 -0.04
N PHE A 210 13.97 2.76 -0.73
CA PHE A 210 14.42 1.44 -0.27
C PHE A 210 15.80 1.08 -0.81
N ASN A 211 16.65 0.52 0.06
CA ASN A 211 18.00 0.07 -0.31
C ASN A 211 17.97 -1.26 -1.07
N ALA A 212 19.12 -1.66 -1.63
CA ALA A 212 19.22 -2.84 -2.48
C ALA A 212 18.72 -4.15 -1.84
N GLU A 213 18.98 -4.37 -0.54
CA GLU A 213 18.52 -5.58 0.16
C GLU A 213 17.00 -5.57 0.37
N GLN A 214 16.44 -4.42 0.76
CA GLN A 214 15.00 -4.24 0.87
C GLN A 214 14.30 -4.44 -0.47
N VAL A 215 14.87 -3.93 -1.57
CA VAL A 215 14.34 -4.11 -2.93
C VAL A 215 14.30 -5.59 -3.31
N LYS A 216 15.35 -6.37 -3.01
CA LYS A 216 15.35 -7.82 -3.22
C LYS A 216 14.22 -8.52 -2.46
N THR A 217 14.03 -8.17 -1.18
CA THR A 217 12.94 -8.72 -0.36
C THR A 217 11.56 -8.35 -0.91
N ILE A 218 11.37 -7.08 -1.29
CA ILE A 218 10.12 -6.61 -1.89
C ILE A 218 9.81 -7.41 -3.17
N LEU A 219 10.75 -7.51 -4.10
CA LEU A 219 10.52 -8.21 -5.38
C LEU A 219 10.26 -9.70 -5.18
N HIS A 220 10.98 -10.35 -4.27
CA HIS A 220 10.73 -11.75 -3.92
C HIS A 220 9.30 -11.94 -3.39
N ASN A 221 8.89 -11.14 -2.41
CA ASN A 221 7.57 -11.24 -1.82
C ASN A 221 6.46 -10.77 -2.76
N ALA A 222 6.72 -9.82 -3.65
CA ALA A 222 5.78 -9.36 -4.66
C ALA A 222 5.30 -10.52 -5.54
N SER A 223 6.22 -11.37 -6.00
CA SER A 223 5.86 -12.56 -6.79
C SER A 223 4.93 -13.51 -6.02
N LEU A 224 5.18 -13.71 -4.72
CA LEU A 224 4.35 -14.56 -3.86
C LEU A 224 2.98 -13.96 -3.58
N ILE A 225 2.92 -12.65 -3.32
CA ILE A 225 1.67 -11.90 -3.10
C ILE A 225 0.84 -11.92 -4.38
N LYS A 226 1.44 -11.61 -5.53
CA LYS A 226 0.76 -11.65 -6.83
C LYS A 226 0.15 -13.02 -7.10
N SER A 227 0.90 -14.08 -6.82
CA SER A 227 0.43 -15.46 -6.94
C SER A 227 -0.72 -15.79 -5.98
N LYS A 228 -0.73 -15.21 -4.76
CA LYS A 228 -1.79 -15.41 -3.77
C LYS A 228 -3.07 -14.64 -4.13
N LEU A 229 -2.95 -13.41 -4.61
CA LEU A 229 -4.07 -12.53 -4.98
C LEU A 229 -4.70 -12.91 -6.34
N ALA A 230 -4.03 -13.70 -7.17
CA ALA A 230 -4.59 -14.19 -8.43
C ALA A 230 -5.41 -15.49 -8.29
N LYS A 231 -5.38 -16.14 -7.12
CA LYS A 231 -5.93 -17.49 -6.89
C LYS A 231 -7.27 -17.51 -6.15
N GLN A 232 -7.90 -16.36 -5.89
CA GLN A 232 -9.15 -16.26 -5.13
C GLN A 232 -10.28 -15.67 -5.97
#